data_AF-A0A7S0WKG0-F1
#
_entry.id   AF-A0A7S0WKG0-F1
#
_cell.length_a   1.000
_cell.length_b   1.000
_cell.length_c   1.000
_cell.angle_alpha   90.00
_cell.angle_beta   90.00
_cell.angle_gamma   90.00
#
_symmetry.space_group_name_H-M   'P 1'
#
loop_
_entity.id
_entity.type
_entity.pdbx_description
1 polymer ?
#
loop_
_entity_poly.entity_id
_entity_poly.type
_entity_poly.pdbx_seq_one_letter_code
_entity_poly.pdbx_strand_id
1 'polypeptide(L)'
;GAAAVMAGRGALIRPWLFAEFKQGKEFGWSAEERVTLVYRRLVALMREHFGDDAMGRRKAWYFLPWHFSFFHRYRRYPQDVYGAAARDYPLILTRVDTVDERLGESVGELDPLERLLRCELEEAHERIAGALWDAGSDADAITALRRLASENLEEWEAAARSKEGRGDASRGGGVGGKRDRDEEY
;
A
#
# COMPACT_ATOMS: atom_id res chain seq x y z
N GLY A 1 -8.98 -28.53 -4.38
CA GLY A 1 -7.74 -29.21 -4.80
C GLY A 1 -7.25 -28.69 -6.13
N ALA A 2 -6.80 -27.44 -6.18
CA ALA A 2 -6.09 -26.91 -7.36
C ALA A 2 -4.61 -27.25 -7.23
N ALA A 3 -3.96 -27.63 -8.34
CA ALA A 3 -2.53 -27.98 -8.37
C ALA A 3 -1.61 -26.75 -8.39
N ALA A 4 -2.13 -25.60 -8.84
CA ALA A 4 -1.42 -24.32 -8.89
C ALA A 4 -2.41 -23.17 -8.69
N VAL A 5 -1.87 -22.00 -8.31
CA VAL A 5 -2.61 -20.75 -8.15
C VAL A 5 -1.88 -19.62 -8.85
N MET A 6 -2.62 -18.65 -9.36
CA MET A 6 -2.09 -17.46 -10.02
C MET A 6 -2.43 -16.22 -9.19
N ALA A 7 -1.42 -15.40 -8.89
CA ALA A 7 -1.60 -14.13 -8.21
C ALA A 7 -1.35 -12.96 -9.18
N GLY A 8 -2.37 -12.11 -9.36
CA GLY A 8 -2.29 -10.88 -10.16
C GLY A 8 -2.14 -9.65 -9.27
N ARG A 9 -3.26 -8.96 -8.99
CA ARG A 9 -3.29 -7.71 -8.21
C ARG A 9 -2.58 -7.80 -6.85
N GLY A 10 -2.70 -8.93 -6.14
CA GLY A 10 -2.03 -9.13 -4.86
C GLY A 10 -0.50 -9.06 -4.96
N ALA A 11 0.08 -9.50 -6.07
CA ALA A 11 1.52 -9.39 -6.33
C ALA A 11 1.96 -7.95 -6.61
N LEU A 12 1.07 -7.08 -7.09
CA LEU A 12 1.36 -5.65 -7.24
C LEU A 12 1.41 -4.93 -5.89
N ILE A 13 0.49 -5.27 -4.98
CA ILE A 13 0.41 -4.69 -3.63
C ILE A 13 1.55 -5.21 -2.75
N ARG A 14 1.85 -6.51 -2.84
CA ARG A 14 2.87 -7.21 -2.03
C ARG A 14 3.79 -8.06 -2.91
N PRO A 15 4.82 -7.47 -3.55
CA PRO A 15 5.72 -8.18 -4.48
C PRO A 15 6.46 -9.38 -3.87
N TRP A 16 6.71 -9.37 -2.56
CA TRP A 16 7.39 -10.45 -1.85
C TRP A 16 6.48 -11.62 -1.44
N LEU A 17 5.20 -11.60 -1.84
CA LEU A 17 4.22 -12.64 -1.53
C LEU A 17 4.72 -14.06 -1.88
N PHE A 18 5.41 -14.22 -3.01
CA PHE A 18 5.94 -15.52 -3.42
C PHE A 18 7.10 -16.00 -2.55
N ALA A 19 7.92 -15.06 -2.05
CA ALA A 19 9.02 -15.38 -1.15
C ALA A 19 8.49 -15.84 0.22
N GLU A 20 7.44 -15.19 0.73
CA GLU A 20 6.75 -15.58 1.95
C GLU A 20 6.08 -16.95 1.80
N PHE A 21 5.37 -17.19 0.69
CA PHE A 21 4.75 -18.48 0.42
C PHE A 21 5.79 -19.60 0.37
N LYS A 22 6.91 -19.39 -0.32
CA LYS A 22 7.99 -20.38 -0.40
C LYS A 22 8.64 -20.67 0.95
N GLN A 23 8.75 -19.66 1.82
CA GLN A 23 9.39 -19.78 3.13
C GLN A 23 8.42 -20.17 4.25
N GLY A 24 7.10 -20.15 4.00
CA GLY A 24 6.08 -20.40 5.00
C GLY A 24 6.11 -19.38 6.16
N LYS A 25 6.60 -18.16 5.92
CA LYS A 25 6.79 -17.13 6.94
C LYS A 25 6.29 -15.78 6.44
N GLU A 26 5.61 -15.04 7.32
CA GLU A 26 5.28 -13.64 7.08
C GLU A 26 6.48 -12.71 7.28
N PHE A 27 6.61 -11.71 6.41
CA PHE A 27 7.56 -10.62 6.60
C PHE A 27 6.83 -9.39 7.13
N GLY A 28 7.10 -9.06 8.40
CA GLY A 28 6.60 -7.86 9.08
C GLY A 28 7.52 -6.67 8.88
N TRP A 29 7.84 -6.31 7.63
CA TRP A 29 8.77 -5.21 7.34
C TRP A 29 8.22 -3.84 7.74
N SER A 30 9.08 -3.05 8.38
CA SER A 30 8.82 -1.63 8.67
C SER A 30 8.70 -0.81 7.38
N ALA A 31 8.16 0.41 7.50
CA ALA A 31 8.06 1.33 6.36
C ALA A 31 9.42 1.58 5.69
N GLU A 32 10.47 1.77 6.47
CA GLU A 32 11.84 1.99 5.99
C GLU A 32 12.40 0.75 5.29
N GLU A 33 12.20 -0.43 5.86
CA GLU A 33 12.63 -1.69 5.23
C GLU A 33 11.94 -1.89 3.88
N ARG A 34 10.65 -1.56 3.75
CA ARG A 34 9.93 -1.65 2.47
C ARG A 34 10.47 -0.66 1.45
N VAL A 35 10.76 0.57 1.88
CA VAL A 35 11.38 1.59 1.01
C VAL A 35 12.71 1.07 0.46
N THR A 36 13.59 0.58 1.32
CA THR A 36 14.93 0.13 0.96
C THR A 36 14.91 -1.16 0.14
N LEU A 37 14.24 -2.20 0.61
CA LEU A 37 14.30 -3.54 0.00
C LEU A 37 13.47 -3.65 -1.28
N VAL A 38 12.41 -2.86 -1.41
CA VAL A 38 11.43 -3.01 -2.49
C VAL A 38 11.38 -1.78 -3.38
N TYR A 39 11.09 -0.60 -2.84
CA TYR A 39 10.82 0.57 -3.67
C TYR A 39 12.09 1.11 -4.32
N ARG A 40 13.18 1.19 -3.57
CA ARG A 40 14.51 1.56 -4.09
C ARG A 40 15.04 0.53 -5.07
N ARG A 41 14.82 -0.77 -4.78
CA ARG A 41 15.16 -1.84 -5.73
C ARG A 41 14.38 -1.71 -7.03
N LEU A 42 13.09 -1.41 -6.98
CA LEU A 42 12.25 -1.19 -8.15
C LEU A 42 12.79 -0.02 -9.00
N VAL A 43 13.09 1.12 -8.37
CA VAL A 43 13.66 2.29 -9.06
C VAL A 43 15.02 1.98 -9.68
N ALA A 44 15.89 1.25 -8.98
CA ALA A 44 17.18 0.85 -9.52
C ALA A 44 17.04 -0.03 -10.78
N LEU A 45 16.11 -1.00 -10.75
CA LEU A 45 15.80 -1.85 -11.90
C LEU A 45 15.22 -1.04 -13.07
N MET A 46 14.39 -0.04 -12.79
CA MET A 46 13.83 0.85 -13.80
C MET A 46 14.92 1.70 -14.47
N ARG A 47 15.87 2.24 -13.69
CA ARG A 47 17.02 2.99 -14.21
C ARG A 47 17.95 2.11 -15.04
N GLU A 48 18.18 0.88 -14.61
CA GLU A 48 18.97 -0.11 -15.37
C GLU A 48 18.32 -0.45 -16.72
N HIS A 49 16.99 -0.61 -16.74
CA HIS A 49 16.27 -1.00 -17.95
C HIS A 49 16.00 0.15 -18.93
N PHE A 50 15.56 1.31 -18.43
CA PHE A 50 15.14 2.43 -19.25
C PHE A 50 16.22 3.49 -19.47
N GLY A 51 17.28 3.48 -18.66
CA GLY A 51 18.28 4.52 -18.59
C GLY A 51 18.00 5.53 -17.47
N ASP A 52 19.06 6.17 -17.00
CA ASP A 52 19.02 7.25 -16.00
C ASP A 52 18.95 8.66 -16.64
N ASP A 53 18.77 8.72 -17.94
CA ASP A 53 18.62 9.96 -18.67
C ASP A 53 17.18 10.51 -18.60
N ALA A 54 17.00 11.75 -19.06
CA ALA A 54 15.67 12.38 -19.08
C ALA A 54 14.64 11.55 -19.88
N MET A 55 15.09 10.80 -20.90
CA MET A 55 14.22 9.92 -21.67
C MET A 55 13.81 8.68 -20.88
N GLY A 56 14.75 8.03 -20.19
CA GLY A 56 14.51 6.89 -19.32
C GLY A 56 13.57 7.22 -18.18
N ARG A 57 13.77 8.38 -17.53
CA ARG A 57 12.83 8.90 -16.52
C ARG A 57 11.42 9.05 -17.09
N ARG A 58 11.26 9.65 -18.27
CA ARG A 58 9.93 9.80 -18.91
C ARG A 58 9.25 8.47 -19.20
N LYS A 59 10.01 7.44 -19.60
CA LYS A 59 9.47 6.09 -19.83
C LYS A 59 9.03 5.44 -18.51
N ALA A 60 9.87 5.53 -17.48
CA ALA A 60 9.56 4.99 -16.15
C ALA A 60 8.37 5.71 -15.49
N TRP A 61 8.16 7.01 -15.76
CA TRP A 61 7.12 7.82 -15.14
C TRP A 61 5.69 7.39 -15.49
N TYR A 62 5.50 6.70 -16.62
CA TYR A 62 4.18 6.13 -16.94
C TYR A 62 3.81 5.00 -15.97
N PHE A 63 4.80 4.25 -15.48
CA PHE A 63 4.59 3.06 -14.67
C PHE A 63 4.76 3.33 -13.16
N LEU A 64 5.77 4.12 -12.77
CA LEU A 64 6.21 4.19 -11.38
C LEU A 64 5.13 4.79 -10.44
N PRO A 65 4.57 5.99 -10.69
CA PRO A 65 3.47 6.53 -9.88
C PRO A 65 2.23 5.62 -9.90
N TRP A 66 1.89 5.06 -11.07
CA TRP A 66 0.80 4.09 -11.19
C TRP A 66 1.01 2.85 -10.31
N HIS A 67 2.24 2.34 -10.18
CA HIS A 67 2.51 1.19 -9.32
C HIS A 67 2.39 1.56 -7.83
N PHE A 68 2.75 2.79 -7.44
CA PHE A 68 2.49 3.29 -6.08
C PHE A 68 1.00 3.35 -5.72
N SER A 69 0.11 3.47 -6.71
CA SER A 69 -1.33 3.32 -6.54
C SER A 69 -1.77 1.90 -6.12
N PHE A 70 -0.87 0.92 -6.08
CA PHE A 70 -1.10 -0.40 -5.48
C PHE A 70 -0.41 -0.54 -4.12
N PHE A 71 0.81 0.00 -3.98
CA PHE A 71 1.55 -0.07 -2.73
C PHE A 71 0.82 0.59 -1.55
N HIS A 72 0.03 1.64 -1.79
CA HIS A 72 -0.72 2.29 -0.72
C HIS A 72 -1.78 1.40 -0.04
N ARG A 73 -2.18 0.31 -0.71
CA ARG A 73 -3.14 -0.67 -0.19
C ARG A 73 -2.49 -1.74 0.67
N TYR A 74 -1.16 -1.74 0.76
CA TYR A 74 -0.47 -2.66 1.63
C TYR A 74 -0.87 -2.41 3.09
N ARG A 75 -1.23 -3.48 3.78
CA ARG A 75 -1.40 -3.53 5.23
C ARG A 75 -0.64 -4.75 5.73
N ARG A 76 -0.13 -4.66 6.95
CA ARG A 76 0.42 -5.82 7.62
C ARG A 76 -0.74 -6.71 8.06
N TYR A 77 -0.65 -8.00 7.77
CA TYR A 77 -1.63 -9.00 8.23
C TYR A 77 -0.93 -10.07 9.07
N PRO A 78 -0.64 -9.79 10.36
CA PRO A 78 -0.03 -10.75 11.26
C PRO A 78 -0.86 -12.03 11.40
N GLN A 79 -0.22 -13.19 11.31
CA GLN A 79 -0.90 -14.48 11.33
C GLN A 79 -1.66 -14.76 12.64
N ASP A 80 -1.18 -14.23 13.76
CA ASP A 80 -1.82 -14.32 15.08
C ASP A 80 -3.16 -13.59 15.14
N VAL A 81 -3.30 -12.47 14.43
CA VAL A 81 -4.54 -11.69 14.37
C VAL A 81 -5.44 -12.16 13.22
N TYR A 82 -4.85 -12.41 12.05
CA TYR A 82 -5.58 -12.58 10.79
C TYR A 82 -5.63 -14.01 10.26
N GLY A 83 -4.92 -14.96 10.89
CA GLY A 83 -4.81 -16.33 10.38
C GLY A 83 -6.13 -17.09 10.32
N ALA A 84 -7.07 -16.80 11.23
CA ALA A 84 -8.43 -17.35 11.17
C ALA A 84 -9.22 -16.73 10.02
N ALA A 85 -9.32 -15.39 9.99
CA ALA A 85 -10.07 -14.63 8.99
C ALA A 85 -9.61 -14.90 7.54
N ALA A 86 -8.30 -15.12 7.34
CA ALA A 86 -7.73 -15.44 6.03
C ALA A 86 -8.28 -16.74 5.41
N ARG A 87 -8.84 -17.65 6.22
CA ARG A 87 -9.47 -18.89 5.72
C ARG A 87 -10.89 -18.65 5.21
N ASP A 88 -11.53 -17.59 5.69
CA ASP A 88 -12.92 -17.30 5.39
C ASP A 88 -13.05 -16.31 4.22
N TYR A 89 -12.13 -15.35 4.10
CA TYR A 89 -12.16 -14.36 3.01
C TYR A 89 -10.75 -13.82 2.63
N PRO A 90 -10.58 -13.30 1.40
CA PRO A 90 -9.28 -12.80 0.93
C PRO A 90 -8.94 -11.43 1.52
N LEU A 91 -7.97 -11.39 2.44
CA LEU A 91 -7.54 -10.17 3.14
C LEU A 91 -6.97 -9.10 2.20
N ILE A 92 -6.06 -9.47 1.30
CA ILE A 92 -5.35 -8.51 0.41
C ILE A 92 -6.27 -7.79 -0.58
N LEU A 93 -7.46 -8.33 -0.83
CA LEU A 93 -8.46 -7.72 -1.72
C LEU A 93 -9.51 -6.92 -0.94
N THR A 94 -9.56 -7.07 0.38
CA THR A 94 -10.49 -6.36 1.25
C THR A 94 -9.97 -4.94 1.45
N ARG A 95 -10.85 -3.95 1.31
CA ARG A 95 -10.49 -2.57 1.66
C ARG A 95 -10.42 -2.46 3.18
N VAL A 96 -9.28 -2.00 3.65
CA VAL A 96 -9.03 -1.67 5.04
C VAL A 96 -8.66 -0.19 5.07
N ASP A 97 -9.19 0.52 6.07
CA ASP A 97 -8.90 1.92 6.28
C ASP A 97 -7.40 2.16 6.53
N THR A 98 -7.00 3.43 6.67
CA THR A 98 -5.60 3.78 6.94
C THR A 98 -5.06 3.10 8.20
N VAL A 99 -5.93 2.89 9.19
CA VAL A 99 -5.63 2.21 10.45
C VAL A 99 -6.43 0.93 10.56
N ASP A 100 -5.89 -0.02 11.31
CA ASP A 100 -6.56 -1.27 11.63
C ASP A 100 -6.77 -1.41 13.14
N GLU A 101 -8.01 -1.26 13.59
CA GLU A 101 -8.39 -1.38 15.00
C GLU A 101 -8.03 -2.76 15.58
N ARG A 102 -8.01 -3.82 14.75
CA ARG A 102 -7.64 -5.17 15.21
C ARG A 102 -6.17 -5.28 15.60
N LEU A 103 -5.35 -4.40 15.04
CA LEU A 103 -3.93 -4.26 15.36
C LEU A 103 -3.68 -3.21 16.45
N GLY A 104 -4.73 -2.57 16.96
CA GLY A 104 -4.62 -1.44 17.89
C GLY A 104 -3.96 -0.21 17.26
N GLU A 105 -3.99 -0.07 15.94
CA GLU A 105 -3.39 1.08 15.26
C GLU A 105 -4.26 2.33 15.44
N SER A 106 -3.63 3.47 15.71
CA SER A 106 -4.26 4.78 15.69
C SER A 106 -3.47 5.74 14.79
N VAL A 107 -4.17 6.69 14.15
CA VAL A 107 -3.53 7.62 13.18
C VAL A 107 -2.44 8.47 13.86
N GLY A 108 -2.62 8.80 15.15
CA GLY A 108 -1.66 9.58 15.93
C GLY A 108 -0.40 8.81 16.31
N GLU A 109 -0.46 7.48 16.38
CA GLU A 109 0.66 6.63 16.80
C GLU A 109 1.40 5.98 15.63
N LEU A 110 0.78 5.94 14.44
CA LEU A 110 1.45 5.46 13.23
C LEU A 110 2.61 6.37 12.82
N ASP A 111 3.74 5.75 12.46
CA ASP A 111 4.88 6.46 11.86
C ASP A 111 4.39 7.29 10.66
N PRO A 112 4.70 8.61 10.60
CA PRO A 112 4.37 9.44 9.45
C PRO A 112 4.81 8.85 8.10
N LEU A 113 5.93 8.12 8.07
CA LEU A 113 6.36 7.43 6.85
C LEU A 113 5.39 6.31 6.45
N GLU A 114 4.89 5.53 7.41
CA GLU A 114 3.88 4.50 7.16
C GLU A 114 2.58 5.13 6.65
N ARG A 115 2.13 6.23 7.25
CA ARG A 115 0.95 6.98 6.80
C ARG A 115 1.10 7.53 5.39
N LEU A 116 2.26 8.11 5.07
CA LEU A 116 2.58 8.58 3.72
C LEU A 116 2.49 7.43 2.71
N LEU A 117 3.08 6.28 3.04
CA LEU A 117 3.04 5.11 2.15
C LEU A 117 1.61 4.56 1.98
N ARG A 118 0.72 4.74 2.96
CA ARG A 118 -0.70 4.34 2.89
C ARG A 118 -1.61 5.37 2.21
N CYS A 119 -1.10 6.57 1.87
CA CYS A 119 -1.86 7.65 1.27
C CYS A 119 -2.39 7.26 -0.12
N GLU A 120 -3.69 7.46 -0.36
CA GLU A 120 -4.35 7.09 -1.62
C GLU A 120 -4.31 8.18 -2.70
N LEU A 121 -3.80 9.37 -2.37
CA LEU A 121 -3.77 10.50 -3.29
C LEU A 121 -2.75 10.27 -4.42
N GLU A 122 -3.19 10.44 -5.67
CA GLU A 122 -2.33 10.29 -6.85
C GLU A 122 -1.13 11.25 -6.83
N GLU A 123 -1.32 12.48 -6.34
CA GLU A 123 -0.21 13.42 -6.16
C GLU A 123 0.84 12.88 -5.19
N ALA A 124 0.43 12.22 -4.09
CA ALA A 124 1.37 11.61 -3.16
C ALA A 124 2.17 10.50 -3.86
N HIS A 125 1.54 9.68 -4.70
CA HIS A 125 2.22 8.62 -5.47
C HIS A 125 3.28 9.18 -6.41
N GLU A 126 2.99 10.29 -7.10
CA GLU A 126 3.93 10.96 -7.98
C GLU A 126 5.11 11.58 -7.19
N ARG A 127 4.84 12.22 -6.05
CA ARG A 127 5.87 12.81 -5.19
C ARG A 127 6.78 11.75 -4.58
N ILE A 128 6.22 10.63 -4.13
CA ILE A 128 6.97 9.47 -3.63
C ILE A 128 7.86 8.91 -4.74
N ALA A 129 7.32 8.69 -5.95
CA ALA A 129 8.09 8.21 -7.09
C ALA A 129 9.27 9.13 -7.41
N GLY A 130 9.09 10.45 -7.37
CA GLY A 130 10.17 11.41 -7.58
C GLY A 130 11.20 11.45 -6.48
N ALA A 131 10.79 11.46 -5.22
CA ALA A 131 11.73 11.38 -4.10
C ALA A 131 12.62 10.12 -4.20
N LEU A 132 12.04 8.99 -4.59
CA LEU A 132 12.78 7.74 -4.74
C LEU A 132 13.66 7.72 -5.99
N TRP A 133 13.25 8.36 -7.09
CA TRP A 133 14.06 8.47 -8.30
C TRP A 133 15.30 9.35 -8.09
N ASP A 134 15.11 10.49 -7.46
CA ASP A 134 16.15 11.52 -7.28
C ASP A 134 17.10 11.20 -6.11
N ALA A 135 16.76 10.25 -5.23
CA ALA A 135 17.59 9.88 -4.09
C ALA A 135 18.87 9.12 -4.50
N GLY A 136 20.01 9.62 -4.03
CA GLY A 136 21.33 9.02 -4.26
C GLY A 136 21.59 7.74 -3.45
N SER A 137 20.99 7.63 -2.27
CA SER A 137 21.11 6.49 -1.37
C SER A 137 19.77 6.12 -0.71
N ASP A 138 19.73 5.00 0.00
CA ASP A 138 18.54 4.59 0.76
C ASP A 138 18.25 5.53 1.93
N ALA A 139 19.30 6.08 2.55
CA ALA A 139 19.16 7.10 3.60
C ALA A 139 18.58 8.41 3.05
N ASP A 140 19.01 8.84 1.86
CA ASP A 140 18.47 10.04 1.20
C ASP A 140 17.01 9.86 0.84
N ALA A 141 16.64 8.66 0.36
CA ALA A 141 15.27 8.30 0.04
C ALA A 141 14.36 8.36 1.27
N ILE A 142 14.77 7.73 2.38
CA ILE A 142 14.01 7.78 3.64
C ILE A 142 13.88 9.23 4.12
N THR A 143 14.97 10.01 4.08
CA THR A 143 14.96 11.42 4.47
C THR A 143 14.00 12.24 3.62
N ALA A 144 14.03 12.07 2.29
CA ALA A 144 13.14 12.76 1.37
C ALA A 144 11.66 12.40 1.59
N LEU A 145 11.36 11.12 1.83
CA LEU A 145 10.00 10.67 2.13
C LEU A 145 9.51 11.19 3.49
N ARG A 146 10.36 11.17 4.52
CA ARG A 146 10.02 11.74 5.84
C ARG A 146 9.74 13.24 5.74
N ARG A 147 10.51 13.98 4.93
CA ARG A 147 10.23 15.39 4.64
C ARG A 147 8.88 15.59 3.95
N LEU A 148 8.60 14.81 2.90
CA LEU A 148 7.30 14.86 2.21
C LEU A 148 6.13 14.60 3.18
N ALA A 149 6.29 13.62 4.07
CA ALA A 149 5.29 13.32 5.10
C ALA A 149 5.10 14.52 6.05
N SER A 150 6.17 15.16 6.52
CA SER A 150 6.04 16.31 7.41
C SER A 150 5.40 17.54 6.76
N GLU A 151 5.58 17.72 5.45
CA GLU A 151 5.15 18.93 4.74
C GLU A 151 3.71 18.83 4.22
N ASN A 152 3.25 17.64 3.79
CA ASN A 152 2.03 17.53 2.97
C ASN A 152 1.00 16.53 3.51
N LEU A 153 1.35 15.67 4.48
CA LEU A 153 0.53 14.52 4.84
C LEU A 153 -0.86 14.90 5.37
N GLU A 154 -0.95 15.92 6.22
CA GLU A 154 -2.24 16.36 6.78
C GLU A 154 -3.20 16.86 5.70
N GLU A 155 -2.69 17.65 4.76
CA GLU A 155 -3.44 18.17 3.63
C GLU A 155 -3.90 17.03 2.70
N TRP A 156 -2.99 16.12 2.35
CA TRP A 156 -3.30 15.00 1.47
C TRP A 156 -4.31 14.03 2.08
N GLU A 157 -4.21 13.74 3.38
CA GLU A 157 -5.20 12.91 4.08
C GLU A 157 -6.57 13.60 4.17
N ALA A 158 -6.61 14.91 4.39
CA ALA A 158 -7.85 15.67 4.37
C ALA A 158 -8.50 15.67 2.98
N ALA A 159 -7.69 15.86 1.93
CA ALA A 159 -8.14 15.81 0.54
C ALA A 159 -8.68 14.42 0.15
N ALA A 160 -8.00 13.34 0.58
CA ALA A 160 -8.44 11.96 0.36
C ALA A 160 -9.82 11.69 0.97
N ARG A 161 -10.02 12.03 2.26
CA ARG A 161 -11.31 11.90 2.94
C ARG A 161 -12.44 12.66 2.24
N SER A 162 -12.13 13.84 1.69
CA SER A 162 -13.12 14.64 0.95
C SER A 162 -13.54 14.01 -0.39
N LYS A 163 -12.65 13.24 -1.04
CA LYS A 163 -12.95 12.48 -2.26
C LYS A 163 -13.78 11.24 -1.96
N GLU A 164 -13.50 10.52 -0.87
CA GLU A 164 -14.31 9.36 -0.46
C GLU A 164 -15.76 9.75 -0.16
N GLY A 165 -15.99 10.86 0.55
CA GLY A 165 -17.34 11.37 0.82
C GLY A 165 -18.15 11.73 -0.44
N ARG A 166 -17.48 12.00 -1.58
CA ARG A 166 -18.13 12.18 -2.89
C ARG A 166 -18.36 10.88 -3.66
N GLY A 167 -17.55 9.84 -3.40
CA GLY A 167 -17.64 8.54 -4.08
C GLY A 167 -18.60 7.56 -3.41
N ASP A 168 -18.85 7.69 -2.10
CA ASP A 168 -19.72 6.79 -1.33
C ASP A 168 -21.22 6.99 -1.65
N ALA A 169 -21.61 8.20 -2.08
CA ALA A 169 -22.96 8.46 -2.58
C ALA A 169 -23.33 7.64 -3.85
N SER A 170 -22.35 7.04 -4.51
CA SER A 170 -22.55 6.31 -5.78
C SER A 170 -22.30 4.81 -5.69
N ARG A 171 -21.87 4.26 -4.54
CA ARG A 171 -21.47 2.84 -4.42
C ARG A 171 -21.85 2.23 -3.08
N GLY A 172 -23.15 2.09 -2.84
CA GLY A 172 -23.69 1.23 -1.78
C GLY A 172 -23.24 -0.23 -1.98
N GLY A 173 -22.41 -0.70 -1.06
CA GLY A 173 -21.94 -2.09 -1.02
C GLY A 173 -21.11 -2.42 0.22
N GLY A 174 -21.35 -1.72 1.33
CA GLY A 174 -20.83 -2.12 2.65
C GLY A 174 -21.60 -3.36 3.12
N VAL A 175 -20.88 -4.38 3.59
CA VAL A 175 -21.43 -5.62 4.13
C VAL A 175 -22.26 -5.29 5.37
N GLY A 176 -23.55 -5.03 5.15
CA GLY A 176 -24.55 -4.91 6.20
C GLY A 176 -24.69 -6.25 6.89
N GLY A 177 -24.45 -6.25 8.20
CA GLY A 177 -24.68 -7.40 9.06
C GLY A 177 -26.04 -8.03 8.79
N LYS A 178 -26.05 -9.36 8.73
CA LYS A 178 -27.25 -10.19 8.83
C LYS A 178 -28.03 -9.70 10.06
N ARG A 179 -29.08 -8.90 9.84
CA ARG A 179 -30.14 -8.72 10.81
C ARG A 179 -31.04 -9.92 10.68
N ASP A 180 -31.12 -10.68 11.76
CA ASP A 180 -32.11 -11.73 11.96
C ASP A 180 -33.48 -11.19 11.55
N ARG A 181 -34.13 -11.91 10.65
CA ARG A 181 -35.56 -11.75 10.44
C ARG A 181 -36.22 -12.80 11.31
N ASP A 182 -36.67 -12.33 12.46
CA ASP A 182 -37.59 -13.02 13.34
C ASP A 182 -38.83 -13.47 12.53
N GLU A 183 -39.25 -14.68 12.86
CA GLU A 183 -40.52 -15.29 12.50
C GLU A 183 -41.66 -14.44 13.08
N GLU A 184 -42.57 -13.95 12.23
CA GLU A 184 -43.99 -13.81 12.59
C GLU A 184 -44.87 -13.61 11.36
N TYR A 185 -46.03 -14.29 11.40
CA TYR A 185 -47.14 -14.43 10.45
C TYR A 185 -47.05 -15.50 9.35
#